data_AF-B5GVQ7-F1
#
_entry.id   AF-B5GVQ7-F1
#
_cell.length_a   1.000
_cell.length_b   1.000
_cell.length_c   1.000
_cell.angle_alpha   90.00
_cell.angle_beta   90.00
_cell.angle_gamma   90.00
#
_symmetry.space_group_name_H-M   'P 1'
#
loop_
_entity.id
_entity.type
_entity.pdbx_description
1 polymer ?
#
loop_
_entity_poly.entity_id
_entity_poly.type
_entity_poly.pdbx_seq_one_letter_code
_entity_poly.pdbx_strand_id
1 'polypeptide(L)'
;MSTPGSGNLQTSSQHANQLGHNALQQAESGIKRSQQDVRTTMDGLIRAYGGKDGGAFQNLLNEWSGQVDQITARMAEMMEALRNTGLAQNRTQNEIEELITAAKNQHAHLGDAAYGTLMGGK
;
A
#
# COMPACT_ATOMS: atom_id res chain seq x y z
N MET A 1 -1.23 3.58 -34.56
CA MET A 1 -2.10 3.30 -33.38
C MET A 1 -1.19 2.79 -32.27
N SER A 2 -0.85 3.66 -31.33
CA SER A 2 0.03 3.31 -30.20
C SER A 2 -0.79 2.51 -29.20
N THR A 3 -0.43 1.25 -28.97
CA THR A 3 -0.98 0.43 -27.88
C THR A 3 -0.87 1.21 -26.57
N PRO A 4 -1.91 1.28 -25.73
CA PRO A 4 -1.83 1.95 -24.43
C PRO A 4 -0.72 1.26 -23.65
N GLY A 5 0.39 1.97 -23.43
CA GLY A 5 1.59 1.40 -22.88
C GLY A 5 1.33 0.87 -21.47
N SER A 6 1.65 -0.40 -21.25
CA SER A 6 1.57 -1.08 -19.95
C SER A 6 2.23 -0.26 -18.82
N GLY A 7 3.24 0.56 -19.14
CA GLY A 7 3.86 1.49 -18.19
C GLY A 7 2.90 2.53 -17.59
N ASN A 8 1.91 3.03 -18.33
CA ASN A 8 1.02 4.09 -17.82
C ASN A 8 -0.02 3.56 -16.81
N LEU A 9 -0.50 2.34 -17.03
CA LEU A 9 -1.39 1.63 -16.09
C LEU A 9 -0.63 1.19 -14.83
N GLN A 10 0.62 0.75 -14.99
CA GLN A 10 1.44 0.25 -13.88
C GLN A 10 1.92 1.39 -12.95
N THR A 11 2.34 2.53 -13.49
CA THR A 11 2.66 3.73 -12.69
C THR A 11 1.43 4.28 -11.96
N SER A 12 0.26 4.28 -12.61
CA SER A 12 -1.00 4.62 -11.94
C SER A 12 -1.31 3.70 -10.76
N SER A 13 -1.07 2.39 -10.90
CA SER A 13 -1.32 1.44 -9.83
C SER A 13 -0.38 1.62 -8.62
N GLN A 14 0.90 1.94 -8.86
CA GLN A 14 1.85 2.27 -7.78
C GLN A 14 1.44 3.56 -7.06
N HIS A 15 1.06 4.59 -7.82
CA HIS A 15 0.57 5.85 -7.24
C HIS A 15 -0.69 5.61 -6.39
N ALA A 16 -1.63 4.80 -6.86
CA ALA A 16 -2.83 4.45 -6.10
C ALA A 16 -2.50 3.71 -4.80
N ASN A 17 -1.55 2.77 -4.83
CA ASN A 17 -1.08 2.06 -3.64
C ASN A 17 -0.46 3.02 -2.61
N GLN A 18 0.36 3.98 -3.05
CA GLN A 18 0.97 4.99 -2.18
C GLN A 18 -0.09 5.89 -1.53
N LEU A 19 -1.09 6.33 -2.30
CA LEU A 19 -2.21 7.11 -1.78
C LEU A 19 -3.01 6.33 -0.74
N GLY A 20 -3.33 5.07 -1.03
CA GLY A 20 -4.04 4.18 -0.10
C GLY A 20 -3.27 3.98 1.21
N HIS A 21 -1.97 3.76 1.12
CA HIS A 21 -1.11 3.62 2.30
C HIS A 21 -1.13 4.89 3.16
N ASN A 22 -0.96 6.07 2.55
CA ASN A 22 -0.98 7.35 3.27
C ASN A 22 -2.35 7.64 3.90
N ALA A 23 -3.43 7.26 3.23
CA ALA A 23 -4.79 7.41 3.76
C ALA A 23 -5.01 6.51 4.98
N LEU A 24 -4.58 5.24 4.91
CA LEU A 24 -4.65 4.31 6.04
C LEU A 24 -3.83 4.81 7.23
N GLN A 25 -2.62 5.33 6.99
CA GLN A 25 -1.77 5.87 8.06
C GLN A 25 -2.40 7.09 8.76
N GLN A 26 -3.04 7.98 8.00
CA GLN A 26 -3.77 9.12 8.57
C GLN A 26 -4.99 8.67 9.38
N ALA A 27 -5.75 7.71 8.86
CA ALA A 27 -6.90 7.14 9.56
C ALA A 27 -6.47 6.43 10.85
N GLU A 28 -5.39 5.66 10.84
CA GLU A 28 -4.83 4.99 12.03
C GLU A 28 -4.47 6.01 13.11
N SER A 29 -3.82 7.11 12.71
CA SER A 29 -3.47 8.21 13.61
C SER A 29 -4.71 8.91 14.18
N GLY A 30 -5.76 9.07 13.38
CA GLY A 30 -7.06 9.60 13.82
C GLY A 30 -7.70 8.71 14.88
N ILE A 31 -7.75 7.40 14.62
CA ILE A 31 -8.33 6.41 15.54
C ILE A 31 -7.60 6.40 16.88
N LYS A 32 -6.25 6.40 16.87
CA LYS A 32 -5.44 6.45 18.10
C LYS A 32 -5.73 7.70 18.94
N ARG A 33 -5.93 8.86 18.31
CA ARG A 33 -6.34 10.09 19.02
C ARG A 33 -7.71 9.95 19.64
N SER A 34 -8.70 9.46 18.88
CA SER A 34 -10.04 9.22 19.41
C SER A 34 -10.05 8.23 20.58
N GLN A 35 -9.21 7.18 20.55
CA GLN A 35 -8.98 6.30 21.70
C GLN A 35 -8.49 7.04 22.94
N GLN A 36 -7.52 7.93 22.77
CA GLN A 36 -6.98 8.71 23.88
C GLN A 36 -8.03 9.68 24.45
N ASP A 37 -8.81 10.33 23.59
CA ASP A 37 -9.85 11.28 24.00
C ASP A 37 -10.98 10.58 24.78
N VAL A 38 -11.41 9.41 24.30
CA VAL A 38 -12.42 8.59 24.98
C VAL A 38 -11.91 8.12 26.34
N ARG A 39 -10.67 7.63 26.42
CA ARG A 39 -10.05 7.21 27.69
C ARG A 39 -9.91 8.38 28.69
N THR A 40 -9.52 9.55 28.20
CA THR A 40 -9.40 10.76 29.03
C THR A 40 -10.75 11.22 29.56
N THR A 41 -11.77 11.23 28.71
CA THR A 41 -13.15 11.57 29.09
C THR A 41 -13.70 10.57 30.12
N MET A 42 -13.37 9.29 29.95
CA MET A 42 -13.74 8.21 30.86
C MET A 42 -13.14 8.39 32.26
N ASP A 43 -11.85 8.71 32.36
CA ASP A 43 -11.20 8.94 33.66
C ASP A 43 -11.85 10.09 34.45
N GLY A 44 -12.45 11.06 33.74
CA GLY A 44 -13.27 12.10 34.33
C GLY A 44 -14.66 11.61 34.75
N LEU A 45 -15.34 10.86 33.86
CA LEU A 45 -16.70 10.36 34.10
C LEU A 45 -16.76 9.30 35.22
N ILE A 46 -15.81 8.38 35.32
CA ILE A 46 -15.78 7.36 36.40
C ILE A 46 -15.66 8.00 37.78
N ARG A 47 -14.92 9.11 37.90
CA ARG A 47 -14.83 9.86 39.14
C ARG A 47 -16.16 10.52 39.51
N ALA A 48 -16.99 10.85 38.52
CA ALA A 48 -18.27 11.52 38.70
C ALA A 48 -19.46 10.55 38.87
N TYR A 49 -19.44 9.41 38.18
CA TYR A 49 -20.50 8.39 38.19
C TYR A 49 -20.08 7.17 39.00
N GLY A 50 -20.25 7.24 40.33
CA GLY A 50 -20.15 6.08 41.19
C GLY A 50 -21.37 5.14 41.07
N GLY A 51 -21.17 3.84 41.26
CA GLY A 51 -22.25 2.85 41.33
C GLY A 51 -22.52 2.07 40.04
N LYS A 52 -23.74 1.56 39.88
CA LYS A 52 -24.14 0.62 38.80
C LYS A 52 -23.94 1.20 37.39
N ASP A 53 -24.20 2.48 37.21
CA ASP A 53 -24.11 3.14 35.90
C ASP A 53 -22.67 3.30 35.43
N GLY A 54 -21.74 3.58 36.35
CA GLY A 54 -20.30 3.60 36.05
C GLY A 54 -19.78 2.23 35.59
N GLY A 55 -20.26 1.15 36.20
CA GLY A 55 -19.90 -0.22 35.78
C GLY A 55 -20.42 -0.60 34.39
N ALA A 56 -21.69 -0.26 34.07
CA ALA A 56 -22.24 -0.49 32.74
C ALA A 56 -21.50 0.30 31.66
N PHE A 57 -21.16 1.56 31.94
CA PHE A 57 -20.40 2.41 31.03
C PHE A 57 -18.97 1.91 30.82
N GLN A 58 -18.32 1.41 31.88
CA GLN A 58 -16.98 0.83 31.80
C GLN A 58 -16.95 -0.43 30.93
N ASN A 59 -17.98 -1.29 31.02
CA ASN A 59 -18.09 -2.46 30.15
C ASN A 59 -18.23 -2.08 28.67
N LEU A 60 -19.09 -1.09 28.36
CA LEU A 60 -19.26 -0.58 27.00
C LEU A 60 -17.94 -0.06 26.42
N LEU A 61 -17.15 0.65 27.24
CA LEU A 61 -15.86 1.18 26.83
C LEU A 61 -14.81 0.10 26.60
N ASN A 62 -14.79 -0.95 27.42
CA ASN A 62 -13.91 -2.09 27.20
C ASN A 62 -14.23 -2.79 25.86
N GLU A 63 -15.51 -2.98 25.57
CA GLU A 63 -15.96 -3.55 24.30
C GLU A 63 -15.58 -2.65 23.11
N TRP A 64 -15.82 -1.34 23.23
CA TRP A 64 -15.42 -0.37 22.22
C TRP A 64 -13.91 -0.37 21.99
N SER A 65 -13.10 -0.36 23.06
CA SER A 65 -11.64 -0.42 22.94
C SER A 65 -11.20 -1.69 22.19
N GLY A 66 -11.78 -2.84 22.51
CA GLY A 66 -11.49 -4.10 21.82
C GLY A 66 -11.85 -4.06 20.33
N GLN A 67 -12.97 -3.43 19.96
CA GLN A 67 -13.33 -3.24 18.55
C GLN A 67 -12.34 -2.32 17.82
N VAL A 68 -11.90 -1.23 18.46
CA VAL A 68 -10.93 -0.32 17.86
C VAL A 68 -9.58 -0.99 17.67
N ASP A 69 -9.14 -1.82 18.61
CA ASP A 69 -7.88 -2.57 18.47
C ASP A 69 -7.93 -3.53 17.28
N GLN A 70 -9.06 -4.21 17.07
CA GLN A 70 -9.27 -5.06 15.90
C GLN A 70 -9.25 -4.27 14.58
N ILE A 71 -9.90 -3.11 14.53
CA ILE A 71 -9.89 -2.24 13.34
C ILE A 71 -8.48 -1.79 13.02
N THR A 72 -7.74 -1.34 14.05
CA THR A 72 -6.36 -0.85 13.91
C THR A 72 -5.42 -1.97 13.41
N ALA A 73 -5.57 -3.20 13.93
CA ALA A 73 -4.82 -4.36 13.47
C ALA A 73 -5.07 -4.65 11.98
N ARG A 74 -6.34 -4.66 11.55
CA ARG A 74 -6.71 -4.85 10.14
C ARG A 74 -6.16 -3.75 9.23
N MET A 75 -6.12 -2.50 9.71
CA MET A 75 -5.49 -1.41 8.96
C MET A 75 -3.99 -1.60 8.79
N ALA A 76 -3.29 -2.07 9.82
CA ALA A 76 -1.88 -2.41 9.73
C ALA A 76 -1.62 -3.54 8.71
N GLU A 77 -2.46 -4.58 8.71
CA GLU A 77 -2.40 -5.65 7.71
C GLU A 77 -2.61 -5.12 6.27
N MET A 78 -3.57 -4.21 6.08
CA MET A 78 -3.81 -3.59 4.76
C MET A 78 -2.65 -2.70 4.31
N MET A 79 -2.04 -1.93 5.22
CA MET A 79 -0.85 -1.13 4.90
C MET A 79 0.31 -2.02 4.45
N GLU A 80 0.52 -3.13 5.15
CA GLU A 80 1.56 -4.11 4.81
C GLU A 80 1.27 -4.78 3.45
N ALA A 81 0.02 -5.14 3.18
CA ALA A 81 -0.38 -5.69 1.88
C ALA A 81 -0.15 -4.70 0.73
N LEU A 82 -0.48 -3.42 0.91
CA LEU A 82 -0.21 -2.36 -0.09
C LEU A 82 1.29 -2.18 -0.33
N ARG A 83 2.09 -2.17 0.75
CA ARG A 83 3.55 -2.08 0.68
C ARG A 83 4.15 -3.25 -0.10
N ASN A 84 3.73 -4.48 0.23
CA ASN A 84 4.20 -5.69 -0.44
C ASN A 84 3.78 -5.75 -1.91
N THR A 85 2.57 -5.28 -2.22
CA THR A 85 2.09 -5.15 -3.61
C THR A 85 2.96 -4.16 -4.40
N GLY A 86 3.30 -3.01 -3.82
CA GLY A 86 4.18 -2.03 -4.46
C GLY A 86 5.58 -2.58 -4.73
N LEU A 87 6.15 -3.33 -3.78
CA LEU A 87 7.46 -3.99 -3.95
C LEU A 87 7.43 -5.06 -5.05
N ALA A 88 6.39 -5.89 -5.10
CA ALA A 88 6.23 -6.90 -6.14
C ALA A 88 6.09 -6.25 -7.53
N GLN A 89 5.29 -5.18 -7.64
CA GLN A 89 5.15 -4.42 -8.88
C GLN A 89 6.48 -3.82 -9.36
N ASN A 90 7.30 -3.30 -8.45
CA ASN A 90 8.61 -2.75 -8.81
C ASN A 90 9.59 -3.83 -9.30
N ARG A 91 9.61 -5.01 -8.66
CA ARG A 91 10.41 -6.16 -9.14
C ARG A 91 10.02 -6.56 -10.56
N THR A 92 8.72 -6.71 -10.82
CA THR A 92 8.23 -7.04 -12.17
C THR A 92 8.59 -5.96 -13.21
N GLN A 93 8.64 -4.67 -12.83
CA GLN A 93 9.12 -3.62 -13.73
C GLN A 93 10.57 -3.84 -14.12
N ASN A 94 11.44 -4.07 -13.14
CA ASN A 94 12.88 -4.26 -13.40
C ASN A 94 13.11 -5.48 -14.30
N GLU A 95 12.41 -6.59 -14.06
CA GLU A 95 12.49 -7.80 -14.91
C GLU A 95 12.04 -7.52 -16.35
N ILE A 96 10.94 -6.76 -16.54
CA ILE A 96 10.46 -6.38 -17.87
C ILE A 96 11.46 -5.44 -18.55
N GLU A 97 12.05 -4.48 -17.85
CA GLU A 97 13.06 -3.57 -18.39
C GLU A 97 14.33 -4.30 -18.81
N GLU A 98 14.78 -5.26 -18.02
CA GLU A 98 15.91 -6.15 -18.36
C GLU A 98 15.59 -6.99 -19.60
N LEU A 99 14.40 -7.59 -19.68
CA LEU A 99 13.95 -8.34 -20.86
C LEU A 99 13.89 -7.46 -22.11
N ILE A 100 13.36 -6.24 -22.01
CA ILE A 100 13.31 -5.29 -23.12
C ILE A 100 14.73 -4.89 -23.55
N THR A 101 15.63 -4.66 -22.59
CA THR A 101 17.01 -4.28 -22.87
C THR A 101 17.77 -5.43 -23.54
N ALA A 102 17.61 -6.65 -23.04
CA ALA A 102 18.19 -7.85 -23.63
C ALA A 102 17.67 -8.07 -25.07
N ALA A 103 16.36 -7.95 -25.29
CA ALA A 103 15.76 -8.05 -26.61
C ALA A 103 16.28 -6.97 -27.57
N LYS A 104 16.40 -5.72 -27.12
CA LYS A 104 16.97 -4.61 -27.92
C LYS A 104 18.41 -4.90 -28.34
N ASN A 105 19.24 -5.36 -27.41
CA ASN A 105 20.63 -5.70 -27.69
C ASN A 105 20.72 -6.86 -28.69
N GLN A 106 19.92 -7.91 -28.51
CA GLN A 106 19.86 -9.05 -29.44
C GLN A 106 19.44 -8.61 -30.86
N HIS A 107 18.43 -7.75 -30.97
CA HIS A 107 17.99 -7.20 -32.25
C HIS A 107 19.07 -6.33 -32.93
N ALA A 108 19.81 -5.52 -32.18
CA ALA A 108 20.91 -4.72 -32.71
C ALA A 108 22.01 -5.62 -33.31
N HIS A 109 22.39 -6.69 -32.62
CA HIS A 109 23.37 -7.66 -33.12
C HIS A 109 22.91 -8.40 -34.38
N LEU A 110 21.62 -8.76 -34.46
CA LEU A 110 21.04 -9.38 -35.65
C LEU A 110 20.99 -8.42 -36.84
N GLY A 111 20.69 -7.15 -36.60
CA GLY A 111 20.70 -6.10 -37.62
C GLY A 111 22.10 -5.86 -38.19
N ASP A 112 23.11 -5.77 -37.34
CA ASP A 112 24.52 -5.65 -37.76
C ASP A 112 24.99 -6.87 -38.55
N ALA A 113 24.64 -8.07 -38.10
CA ALA A 113 24.98 -9.31 -38.80
C ALA A 113 24.31 -9.40 -40.19
N ALA A 114 23.05 -8.99 -40.29
CA ALA A 114 22.32 -8.93 -41.56
C ALA A 114 22.90 -7.87 -42.50
N TYR A 115 23.25 -6.69 -41.98
CA TYR A 115 23.89 -5.62 -42.74
C TYR A 115 25.27 -6.03 -43.26
N GLY A 116 26.09 -6.66 -42.42
CA GLY A 116 27.39 -7.19 -42.83
C GLY A 116 27.29 -8.31 -43.88
N THR A 117 26.24 -9.12 -43.84
CA THR A 117 25.97 -10.16 -44.85
C THR A 117 25.54 -9.55 -46.19
N LEU A 118 24.71 -8.51 -46.17
CA LEU A 118 24.25 -7.79 -47.36
C LEU A 118 25.33 -6.92 -48.01
N MET A 119 26.24 -6.36 -47.22
CA MET A 119 27.31 -5.47 -47.70
C MET A 119 28.64 -6.20 -47.97
N GLY A 120 28.81 -7.42 -47.44
CA GLY A 120 29.99 -8.27 -47.63
C GLY A 120 29.81 -9.39 -48.67
N GLY A 121 28.57 -9.66 -49.11
CA GLY A 121 28.29 -10.54 -50.24
C GLY A 121 28.60 -9.82 -51.56
N LYS A 122 29.61 -10.31 -52.27
CA LYS A 122 29.93 -9.89 -53.66
C LYS A 122 28.76 -10.09 -54.62
#